data_AF-A0A1X0RFQ8-F1
#
_entry.id   AF-A0A1X0RFQ8-F1
#
_cell.length_a   1.000
_cell.length_b   1.000
_cell.length_c   1.000
_cell.angle_alpha   90.00
_cell.angle_beta   90.00
_cell.angle_gamma   90.00
#
_symmetry.space_group_name_H-M   'P 1'
#
loop_
_entity.id
_entity.type
_entity.pdbx_description
1 polymer ?
#
loop_
_entity_poly.entity_id
_entity_poly.type
_entity_poly.pdbx_seq_one_letter_code
_entity_poly.pdbx_strand_id
1 'polypeptide(L)'
;MNLRIELAILDSNQPTTLVDMSRLVVKRTPLYKEYHRLRSNYHTALFTKLQHGFIQRNTKTQMNDWNKRSQVFEISNSIAPMVQSLLEEVRRIPAWLREAYIKQWKKSLIKRALAMIRFIEDEM
;
A
#
# COMPACT_ATOMS: atom_id res chain seq x y z
N MET A 1 -8.90 -13.32 -6.68
CA MET A 1 -8.77 -12.51 -5.44
C MET A 1 -10.13 -11.89 -5.19
N ASN A 2 -10.61 -11.86 -3.94
CA ASN A 2 -12.03 -11.58 -3.65
C ASN A 2 -12.33 -10.08 -3.88
N LEU A 3 -13.26 -9.74 -4.77
CA LEU A 3 -13.58 -8.35 -5.18
C LEU A 3 -13.86 -7.42 -3.98
N ARG A 4 -14.43 -7.98 -2.91
CA ARG A 4 -14.74 -7.27 -1.66
C ARG A 4 -13.49 -6.75 -0.93
N ILE A 5 -12.37 -7.48 -1.03
CA ILE A 5 -11.11 -7.10 -0.38
C ILE A 5 -10.50 -5.91 -1.13
N GLU A 6 -10.46 -5.97 -2.46
CA GLU A 6 -9.96 -4.86 -3.30
C GLU A 6 -10.78 -3.57 -3.09
N LEU A 7 -12.10 -3.71 -2.93
CA LEU A 7 -13.01 -2.64 -2.56
C LEU A 7 -12.62 -1.98 -1.22
N ALA A 8 -12.52 -2.78 -0.16
CA ALA A 8 -12.16 -2.29 1.16
C ALA A 8 -10.78 -1.62 1.19
N ILE A 9 -9.85 -2.09 0.35
CA ILE A 9 -8.53 -1.49 0.22
C ILE A 9 -8.64 -0.12 -0.43
N LEU A 10 -9.34 0.02 -1.55
CA LEU A 10 -9.45 1.30 -2.26
C LEU A 10 -10.23 2.36 -1.48
N ASP A 11 -11.07 1.95 -0.53
CA ASP A 11 -11.70 2.86 0.43
C ASP A 11 -10.71 3.42 1.47
N SER A 12 -9.57 2.74 1.71
CA SER A 12 -8.51 3.22 2.60
C SER A 12 -7.86 4.50 2.09
N ASN A 13 -7.58 5.43 3.00
CA ASN A 13 -6.86 6.67 2.68
C ASN A 13 -5.35 6.43 2.45
N GLN A 14 -4.82 5.27 2.84
CA GLN A 14 -3.40 4.96 2.76
C GLN A 14 -3.15 3.68 1.94
N PRO A 15 -2.02 3.62 1.20
CA PRO A 15 -1.56 2.39 0.57
C PRO A 15 -1.52 1.22 1.56
N THR A 16 -1.86 0.02 1.09
CA THR A 16 -1.99 -1.17 1.92
C THR A 16 -1.04 -2.28 1.46
N THR A 17 -0.47 -3.00 2.41
CA THR A 17 0.35 -4.20 2.14
C THR A 17 -0.42 -5.44 2.57
N LEU A 18 -0.55 -6.41 1.66
CA LEU A 18 -1.07 -7.74 1.93
C LEU A 18 0.10 -8.69 2.16
N VAL A 19 0.16 -9.26 3.36
CA VAL A 19 1.16 -10.26 3.74
C VAL A 19 0.48 -11.61 3.84
N ASP A 20 0.75 -12.50 2.88
CA ASP A 20 0.27 -13.88 2.90
C ASP A 20 1.33 -14.77 3.54
N MET A 21 1.10 -15.19 4.78
CA MET A 21 2.01 -16.06 5.53
C MET A 21 1.99 -17.52 5.05
N SER A 22 0.92 -17.97 4.37
CA SER A 22 0.82 -19.34 3.88
C SER A 22 1.64 -19.54 2.60
N ARG A 23 1.68 -18.51 1.75
CA ARG A 23 2.43 -18.52 0.48
C ARG A 23 3.76 -17.78 0.57
N LEU A 24 4.04 -17.12 1.70
CA LEU A 24 5.20 -16.25 1.91
C LEU A 24 5.33 -15.16 0.84
N VAL A 25 4.20 -14.59 0.41
CA VAL A 25 4.16 -13.54 -0.61
C VAL A 25 3.73 -12.23 0.02
N VAL A 26 4.50 -11.18 -0.26
CA VAL A 26 4.15 -9.80 0.10
C VAL A 26 3.71 -9.06 -1.16
N LYS A 27 2.49 -8.54 -1.12
CA LYS A 27 1.93 -7.70 -2.17
C LYS A 27 1.63 -6.32 -1.62
N ARG A 28 1.86 -5.26 -2.38
CA ARG A 28 1.56 -3.89 -1.97
C ARG A 28 0.74 -3.18 -3.02
N THR A 29 -0.10 -2.25 -2.60
CA THR A 29 -0.66 -1.28 -3.54
C THR A 29 0.43 -0.32 -4.02
N PRO A 30 0.22 0.41 -5.13
CA PRO A 30 1.10 1.49 -5.55
C PRO A 30 1.33 2.52 -4.43
N LEU A 31 2.39 3.32 -4.56
CA LEU A 31 2.72 4.35 -3.57
C LEU A 31 1.85 5.60 -3.73
N TYR A 32 1.80 6.42 -2.69
CA TYR A 32 0.89 7.57 -2.48
C TYR A 32 0.27 8.21 -3.74
N LYS A 33 1.06 8.88 -4.60
CA LYS A 33 0.52 9.60 -5.78
C LYS A 33 -0.25 8.69 -6.73
N GLU A 34 0.29 7.50 -6.99
CA GLU A 34 -0.31 6.52 -7.90
C GLU A 34 -1.52 5.84 -7.25
N TYR A 35 -1.44 5.58 -5.94
CA TYR A 35 -2.55 5.06 -5.16
C TYR A 35 -3.74 6.02 -5.14
N HIS A 36 -3.51 7.31 -4.91
CA HIS A 36 -4.57 8.32 -4.97
C HIS A 36 -5.20 8.41 -6.36
N ARG A 37 -4.40 8.33 -7.43
CA ARG A 37 -4.93 8.26 -8.80
C ARG A 37 -5.78 7.01 -9.01
N LEU A 38 -5.31 5.84 -8.56
CA LEU A 38 -6.03 4.57 -8.66
C LEU A 38 -7.37 4.63 -7.92
N ARG A 39 -7.36 5.18 -6.70
CA ARG A 39 -8.56 5.38 -5.87
C ARG A 39 -9.56 6.33 -6.52
N SER A 40 -9.11 7.49 -7.02
CA SER A 40 -9.99 8.44 -7.72
C SER A 40 -10.62 7.80 -8.96
N ASN A 41 -9.83 7.11 -9.79
CA ASN A 41 -10.35 6.41 -10.96
C ASN A 41 -11.40 5.34 -10.57
N TYR A 42 -11.18 4.67 -9.45
CA TYR A 42 -12.11 3.67 -8.93
C TYR A 42 -13.44 4.27 -8.47
N HIS A 43 -13.40 5.33 -7.65
CA HIS A 43 -14.62 6.01 -7.21
C HIS A 43 -15.39 6.58 -8.40
N THR A 44 -14.72 7.23 -9.34
CA THR A 44 -15.35 7.74 -10.57
C THR A 44 -16.06 6.60 -11.31
N ALA A 45 -15.38 5.47 -11.55
CA ALA A 45 -15.99 4.33 -12.24
C ALA A 45 -17.20 3.74 -11.47
N LEU A 46 -17.15 3.72 -10.14
CA LEU A 46 -18.26 3.23 -9.31
C LEU A 46 -19.46 4.18 -9.37
N PHE A 47 -19.23 5.50 -9.28
CA PHE A 47 -20.28 6.51 -9.46
C PHE A 47 -20.89 6.46 -10.85
N THR A 48 -20.08 6.34 -11.90
CA THR A 48 -20.57 6.19 -13.27
C THR A 48 -21.46 4.96 -13.41
N LYS A 49 -21.10 3.81 -12.80
CA LYS A 49 -21.95 2.60 -12.80
C LYS A 49 -23.27 2.79 -12.06
N LEU A 50 -23.27 3.50 -10.92
CA LEU A 50 -24.50 3.80 -10.20
C LEU A 50 -25.42 4.71 -11.02
N GLN A 51 -24.86 5.76 -11.65
CA GLN A 51 -25.61 6.67 -12.53
C GLN A 51 -26.15 5.95 -13.78
N HIS A 52 -25.35 5.12 -14.43
CA HIS A 52 -25.78 4.36 -15.62
C HIS A 52 -26.71 3.20 -15.26
N GLY A 53 -26.59 2.60 -14.07
CA GLY A 53 -27.53 1.57 -13.58
C GLY A 53 -28.94 2.10 -13.34
N PHE A 54 -29.09 3.42 -13.09
CA PHE A 54 -30.38 4.09 -13.08
C PHE A 54 -30.96 4.31 -14.47
N ILE A 55 -30.13 4.36 -15.53
CA ILE A 55 -30.53 4.72 -16.90
C ILE A 55 -30.63 3.50 -17.83
N GLN A 56 -29.87 2.43 -17.59
CA GLN A 56 -29.79 1.24 -18.44
C GLN A 56 -30.34 -0.01 -17.74
N ARG A 57 -31.67 -0.17 -17.72
CA ARG A 57 -32.29 -1.51 -17.61
C ARG A 57 -32.24 -2.31 -18.92
N ASN A 58 -31.82 -1.68 -20.03
CA ASN A 58 -31.78 -2.29 -21.35
C ASN A 58 -30.49 -1.89 -22.07
N THR A 59 -29.37 -2.56 -21.81
CA THR A 59 -28.32 -2.82 -22.80
C THR A 59 -27.29 -3.76 -22.18
N LYS A 60 -27.02 -4.88 -22.87
CA LYS A 60 -25.92 -5.80 -22.55
C LYS A 60 -24.58 -5.13 -22.88
N THR A 61 -24.20 -4.11 -22.12
CA THR A 61 -22.95 -3.39 -22.33
C THR A 61 -21.82 -4.16 -21.66
N GLN A 62 -20.86 -4.56 -22.49
CA GLN A 62 -19.75 -5.48 -22.23
C GLN A 62 -19.12 -5.40 -20.82
N MET A 63 -19.26 -6.49 -20.06
CA MET A 63 -18.57 -6.74 -18.79
C MET A 63 -17.06 -7.08 -18.94
N ASN A 64 -16.50 -7.01 -20.15
CA ASN A 64 -15.15 -7.52 -20.43
C ASN A 64 -13.99 -6.60 -20.04
N ASP A 65 -14.25 -5.31 -19.76
CA ASP A 65 -13.16 -4.38 -19.41
C ASP A 65 -12.68 -4.50 -17.95
N TRP A 66 -13.38 -5.26 -17.09
CA TRP A 66 -12.93 -5.47 -15.71
C TRP A 66 -11.74 -6.44 -15.60
N ASN A 67 -11.58 -7.33 -16.58
CA ASN A 67 -10.43 -8.24 -16.65
C ASN A 67 -9.13 -7.55 -17.09
N LYS A 68 -9.21 -6.30 -17.60
CA LYS A 68 -8.05 -5.44 -17.92
C LYS A 68 -7.68 -4.49 -16.78
N ARG A 69 -8.18 -4.71 -15.56
CA ARG A 69 -7.77 -3.89 -14.42
C ARG A 69 -6.31 -4.13 -14.11
N SER A 70 -5.54 -3.04 -14.11
CA SER A 70 -4.27 -2.95 -13.41
C SER A 70 -4.46 -3.58 -12.03
N GLN A 71 -3.69 -4.63 -11.76
CA GLN A 71 -3.78 -5.40 -10.53
C GLN A 71 -3.60 -4.41 -9.37
N VAL A 72 -4.60 -4.29 -8.47
CA VAL A 72 -4.57 -3.36 -7.32
C VAL A 72 -3.32 -3.56 -6.47
N PHE A 73 -2.77 -4.77 -6.56
CA PHE A 73 -1.57 -5.23 -5.89
C PHE A 73 -0.46 -5.52 -6.87
N GLU A 74 0.71 -5.00 -6.54
CA GLU A 74 1.99 -5.35 -7.14
C GLU A 74 2.77 -6.24 -6.17
N ILE A 75 3.54 -7.19 -6.71
CA ILE A 75 4.42 -8.02 -5.88
C ILE A 75 5.63 -7.17 -5.49
N SER A 76 5.89 -7.08 -4.19
CA SER A 76 7.00 -6.28 -3.67
C SER A 76 8.23 -7.17 -3.45
N ASN A 77 9.18 -7.12 -4.38
CA ASN A 77 10.47 -7.80 -4.24
C ASN A 77 11.57 -6.90 -3.66
N SER A 78 11.29 -5.62 -3.42
CA SER A 78 12.29 -4.67 -2.90
C SER A 78 12.48 -4.84 -1.39
N ILE A 79 13.73 -5.03 -0.96
CA ILE A 79 14.12 -5.05 0.45
C ILE A 79 14.63 -3.66 0.84
N ALA A 80 14.15 -3.13 1.98
CA ALA A 80 14.65 -1.88 2.53
C ALA A 80 15.98 -2.11 3.30
N PRO A 81 17.10 -1.50 2.89
CA PRO A 81 18.41 -1.78 3.50
C PRO A 81 18.45 -1.53 5.02
N MET A 82 17.82 -0.45 5.50
CA MET A 82 17.78 -0.13 6.93
C MET A 82 17.04 -1.18 7.76
N VAL A 83 16.01 -1.82 7.20
CA VAL A 83 15.26 -2.88 7.87
C VAL A 83 16.07 -4.17 7.85
N GLN A 84 16.80 -4.45 6.77
CA GLN A 84 17.71 -5.58 6.71
C GLN A 84 18.80 -5.48 7.78
N SER A 85 19.47 -4.33 7.90
CA SER A 85 20.48 -4.10 8.94
C SER A 85 19.91 -4.30 10.35
N LEU A 86 18.71 -3.75 10.62
CA LEU A 86 18.02 -3.97 11.90
C LEU A 86 17.82 -5.46 12.20
N LEU A 87 17.35 -6.24 11.22
CA LEU A 87 17.09 -7.67 11.40
C LEU A 87 18.39 -8.45 11.65
N GLU A 88 19.49 -8.07 11.01
CA GLU A 88 20.81 -8.66 11.23
C GLU A 88 21.37 -8.32 12.63
N GLU A 89 21.22 -7.08 13.07
CA GLU A 89 21.67 -6.61 14.40
C GLU A 89 20.85 -7.25 15.52
N VAL A 90 19.52 -7.28 15.41
CA VAL A 90 18.61 -7.84 16.43
C VAL A 90 18.87 -9.34 16.65
N ARG A 91 19.29 -10.08 15.62
CA ARG A 91 19.67 -11.50 15.75
C ARG A 91 20.90 -11.70 16.65
N ARG A 92 21.82 -10.73 16.71
CA ARG A 92 23.03 -10.78 17.54
C ARG A 92 22.77 -10.34 18.99
N ILE A 93 21.69 -9.60 19.23
CA ILE A 93 21.36 -9.05 20.55
C ILE A 93 20.61 -10.10 21.40
N PRO A 94 20.95 -10.23 22.70
CA PRO A 94 20.22 -11.08 23.63
C PRO A 94 18.74 -10.70 23.72
N ALA A 95 17.85 -11.70 23.85
CA ALA A 95 16.41 -11.51 23.73
C ALA A 95 15.84 -10.39 24.63
N TRP A 96 16.34 -10.27 25.87
CA TRP A 96 15.90 -9.28 26.85
C TRP A 96 16.29 -7.83 26.51
N LEU A 97 17.25 -7.60 25.60
CA LEU A 97 17.67 -6.26 25.16
C LEU A 97 17.05 -5.85 23.81
N ARG A 98 16.44 -6.78 23.07
CA ARG A 98 15.95 -6.54 21.70
C ARG A 98 14.88 -5.44 21.65
N GLU A 99 13.94 -5.43 22.60
CA GLU A 99 12.87 -4.43 22.61
C GLU A 99 13.41 -3.01 22.80
N ALA A 100 14.34 -2.83 23.76
CA ALA A 100 14.97 -1.54 24.01
C ALA A 100 15.73 -1.04 22.76
N TYR A 101 16.45 -1.93 22.09
CA TYR A 101 17.15 -1.64 20.85
C TYR A 101 16.19 -1.23 19.72
N ILE A 102 15.11 -1.98 19.50
CA ILE A 102 14.08 -1.66 18.49
C ILE A 102 13.44 -0.30 18.77
N LYS A 103 13.15 0.03 20.04
CA LYS A 103 12.64 1.35 20.43
C LYS A 103 13.62 2.48 20.09
N GLN A 104 14.92 2.27 20.30
CA GLN A 104 15.95 3.24 19.92
C GLN A 104 16.04 3.41 18.40
N TRP A 105 16.04 2.31 17.66
CA TRP A 105 16.05 2.34 16.19
C TRP A 105 14.83 3.07 15.63
N LYS A 106 13.63 2.83 16.18
CA LYS A 106 12.41 3.58 15.81
C LYS A 106 12.56 5.09 16.04
N LYS A 107 13.13 5.51 17.18
CA LYS A 107 13.39 6.93 17.44
C LYS A 107 14.38 7.53 16.41
N SER A 108 15.40 6.78 16.02
CA SER A 108 16.34 7.18 14.96
C SER A 108 15.64 7.37 13.61
N LEU A 109 14.73 6.46 13.25
CA LEU A 109 13.94 6.57 12.02
C LEU A 109 13.07 7.84 12.00
N ILE A 110 12.42 8.18 13.12
CA ILE A 110 11.63 9.41 13.24
C ILE A 110 12.51 10.66 13.06
N LYS A 111 13.70 10.69 13.68
CA LYS A 111 14.64 11.81 13.53
C LYS A 111 15.10 11.99 12.08
N ARG A 112 15.39 10.89 11.37
CA ARG A 112 15.76 10.92 9.95
C ARG A 112 14.61 11.42 9.08
N ALA A 113 13.39 10.96 9.34
CA ALA A 113 12.20 11.43 8.63
C ALA A 113 12.00 12.95 8.84
N LEU A 114 12.14 13.43 10.08
CA LEU A 114 12.05 14.87 10.38
C LEU A 114 13.14 15.68 9.67
N ALA A 115 14.38 15.19 9.67
CA ALA A 115 15.48 15.83 8.96
C ALA A 115 15.21 15.91 7.45
N MET A 116 14.66 14.84 6.86
CA MET A 116 14.28 14.82 5.45
C MET A 116 13.14 15.80 5.13
N ILE A 117 12.14 15.92 6.01
CA ILE A 117 11.06 16.91 5.84
C ILE A 117 11.64 18.33 5.85
N ARG A 118 12.46 18.67 6.85
CA ARG A 118 13.10 19.99 6.95
C ARG A 118 13.98 20.30 5.75
N PHE A 119 14.75 19.31 5.30
CA PHE A 119 15.59 19.46 4.12
C PHE A 119 14.77 19.79 2.87
N ILE A 120 13.63 19.12 2.66
CA ILE A 120 12.73 19.43 1.54
C ILE A 120 12.06 20.80 1.71
N GLU A 121 11.69 21.18 2.94
CA GLU A 121 11.12 22.50 3.24
C GLU A 121 12.12 23.64 3.01
N ASP A 122 13.40 23.42 3.30
CA ASP A 122 14.48 24.40 3.09
C ASP A 122 14.93 24.49 1.62
N GLU A 123 14.77 23.42 0.83
CA GLU A 123 15.10 23.38 -0.61
C GLU A 123 14.01 23.99 -1.52
N MET A 124 12.76 24.13 -1.03
CA MET A 124 11.63 24.70 -1.78
C MET A 124 11.46 26.21 -1.54
#